data_AF-A0A924QA98-F1
#
_entry.id   AF-A0A924QA98-F1
#
_cell.length_a   1.000
_cell.length_b   1.000
_cell.length_c   1.000
_cell.angle_alpha   90.00
_cell.angle_beta   90.00
_cell.angle_gamma   90.00
#
_symmetry.space_group_name_H-M   'P 1'
#
loop_
_entity.id
_entity.type
_entity.pdbx_description
1 polymer ?
#
loop_
_entity_poly.entity_id
_entity_poly.type
_entity_poly.pdbx_seq_one_letter_code
_entity_poly.pdbx_strand_id
1 'polypeptide(L)'
;MMLVSALTVPIHAWANEAGKSKAAAVCSVCHGSNGLSQMPGAPNLAGQPEMYVREQLRAYRSGKRQNEMMTIIAKPLTDDEIADLSAWYASIEIKATVK
;
A
#
# COMPACT_ATOMS: atom_id res chain seq x y z
N MET A 1 16.75 -40.18 8.84
CA MET A 1 16.28 -39.36 7.70
C MET A 1 15.01 -38.64 8.13
N MET A 2 15.12 -37.42 8.64
CA MET A 2 13.94 -36.57 8.91
C MET A 2 13.50 -35.93 7.60
N LEU A 3 12.30 -36.27 7.14
CA LEU A 3 11.66 -35.67 5.99
C LEU A 3 11.28 -34.23 6.35
N VAL A 4 12.05 -33.26 5.85
CA VAL A 4 11.68 -31.85 5.92
C VAL A 4 10.64 -31.61 4.81
N SER A 5 9.37 -31.70 5.17
CA SER A 5 8.28 -31.21 4.31
C SER A 5 8.42 -29.70 4.16
N ALA A 6 8.85 -29.25 2.98
CA ALA A 6 8.86 -27.85 2.63
C ALA A 6 7.42 -27.36 2.50
N LEU A 7 6.92 -26.68 3.54
CA LEU A 7 5.73 -25.86 3.45
C LEU A 7 6.06 -24.68 2.53
N THR A 8 5.53 -24.70 1.33
CA THR A 8 5.53 -23.54 0.43
C THR A 8 4.59 -22.49 1.00
N VAL A 9 5.06 -21.73 1.99
CA VAL A 9 4.36 -20.53 2.44
C VAL A 9 4.42 -19.54 1.29
N PRO A 10 3.28 -19.10 0.72
CA PRO A 10 3.29 -18.14 -0.36
C PRO A 10 3.91 -16.84 0.16
N ILE A 11 5.02 -16.45 -0.46
CA ILE A 11 5.81 -15.26 -0.10
C ILE A 11 4.96 -13.97 -0.23
N HIS A 12 3.79 -14.05 -0.86
CA HIS A 12 2.88 -12.92 -1.05
C HIS A 12 1.90 -12.71 0.12
N ALA A 13 1.64 -13.73 0.95
CA ALA A 13 0.63 -13.61 2.01
C ALA A 13 1.12 -12.73 3.20
N TRP A 14 2.42 -12.77 3.51
CA TRP A 14 2.99 -12.00 4.61
C TRP A 14 3.18 -10.51 4.26
N ALA A 15 3.57 -10.20 3.02
CA ALA A 15 3.67 -8.82 2.52
C ALA A 15 2.32 -8.10 2.57
N ASN A 16 1.23 -8.83 2.29
CA ASN A 16 -0.13 -8.26 2.37
C ASN A 16 -0.54 -7.92 3.80
N GLU A 17 -0.23 -8.76 4.79
CA GLU A 17 -0.58 -8.46 6.20
C GLU A 17 0.29 -7.36 6.81
N ALA A 18 1.58 -7.31 6.47
CA ALA A 18 2.46 -6.21 6.86
C ALA A 18 1.99 -4.88 6.24
N GLY A 19 1.71 -4.88 4.94
CA GLY A 19 1.20 -3.72 4.20
C GLY A 19 -0.15 -3.25 4.72
N LYS A 20 -1.08 -4.18 4.99
CA LYS A 20 -2.38 -3.88 5.59
C LYS A 20 -2.25 -3.27 6.98
N SER A 21 -1.39 -3.82 7.83
CA SER A 21 -1.16 -3.29 9.17
C SER A 21 -0.56 -1.89 9.13
N LYS A 22 0.42 -1.65 8.24
CA LYS A 22 1.00 -0.33 8.02
C LYS A 22 -0.03 0.66 7.47
N ALA A 23 -0.83 0.25 6.50
CA ALA A 23 -1.89 1.07 5.91
C ALA A 23 -2.94 1.48 6.96
N ALA A 24 -3.33 0.55 7.83
CA ALA A 24 -4.24 0.83 8.94
C ALA A 24 -3.66 1.90 9.88
N ALA A 25 -2.36 1.85 10.18
CA ALA A 25 -1.71 2.75 11.12
C ALA A 25 -1.55 4.20 10.60
N VAL A 26 -1.23 4.40 9.31
CA VAL A 26 -0.83 5.74 8.82
C VAL A 26 -1.55 6.23 7.57
N CYS A 27 -2.29 5.36 6.85
CA CYS A 27 -2.89 5.72 5.55
C CYS A 27 -4.42 5.80 5.62
N SER A 28 -5.03 4.95 6.45
CA SER A 28 -6.48 4.71 6.48
C SER A 28 -7.31 5.95 6.84
N VAL A 29 -6.75 6.87 7.64
CA VAL A 29 -7.41 8.12 8.06
C VAL A 29 -7.83 8.97 6.86
N CYS A 30 -6.99 9.05 5.83
CA CYS A 30 -7.27 9.86 4.64
C CYS A 30 -7.75 9.02 3.46
N HIS A 31 -7.17 7.83 3.26
CA HIS A 31 -7.45 7.00 2.09
C HIS A 31 -8.52 5.94 2.32
N GLY A 32 -9.09 5.86 3.53
CA GLY A 32 -10.06 4.83 3.91
C GLY A 32 -9.40 3.52 4.33
N SER A 33 -10.09 2.74 5.17
CA SER A 33 -9.60 1.45 5.69
C SER A 33 -9.25 0.44 4.61
N ASN A 34 -10.01 0.46 3.51
CA ASN A 34 -9.81 -0.41 2.35
C ASN A 34 -9.29 0.38 1.14
N GLY A 35 -8.68 1.55 1.32
CA GLY A 35 -8.19 2.39 0.22
C GLY A 35 -9.29 3.08 -0.59
N LEU A 36 -10.53 3.11 -0.08
CA LEU A 36 -11.64 3.87 -0.65
C LEU A 36 -11.90 5.10 0.24
N SER A 37 -11.38 6.23 -0.21
CA SER A 37 -11.45 7.50 0.49
C SER A 37 -12.88 8.06 0.50
N GLN A 38 -13.26 8.64 1.64
CA GLN A 38 -14.44 9.50 1.79
C GLN A 38 -14.04 10.98 1.96
N MET A 39 -12.73 11.26 2.00
CA MET A 39 -12.19 12.58 2.24
C MET A 39 -11.93 13.30 0.90
N PRO A 40 -12.49 14.52 0.71
CA PRO A 40 -12.18 15.33 -0.48
C PRO A 40 -10.68 15.57 -0.62
N GLY A 41 -10.16 15.37 -1.83
CA GLY A 41 -8.73 15.59 -2.13
C GLY A 41 -7.80 14.41 -1.78
N ALA A 42 -8.26 13.42 -1.00
CA ALA A 42 -7.54 12.17 -0.80
C ALA A 42 -8.01 11.13 -1.83
N PRO A 43 -7.16 10.68 -2.78
CA PRO A 43 -7.56 9.73 -3.80
C PRO A 43 -7.76 8.32 -3.24
N ASN A 44 -8.53 7.51 -3.98
CA ASN A 44 -8.64 6.08 -3.73
C ASN A 44 -7.32 5.37 -4.09
N LEU A 45 -6.87 4.48 -3.21
CA LEU A 45 -5.68 3.65 -3.38
C LEU A 45 -6.03 2.18 -3.69
N ALA A 46 -7.25 1.76 -3.35
CA ALA A 46 -7.71 0.40 -3.54
C ALA A 46 -7.62 -0.01 -5.02
N GLY A 47 -6.97 -1.14 -5.30
CA GLY A 47 -6.81 -1.70 -6.64
C GLY A 47 -5.89 -0.89 -7.56
N GLN A 48 -5.19 0.13 -7.05
CA GLN A 48 -4.20 0.83 -7.84
C GLN A 48 -3.02 -0.10 -8.18
N PRO A 49 -2.43 0.00 -9.38
CA PRO A 49 -1.30 -0.83 -9.75
C PRO A 49 -0.15 -0.69 -8.74
N GLU A 50 0.42 -1.80 -8.29
CA GLU A 50 1.49 -1.82 -7.27
C GLU A 50 2.65 -0.89 -7.65
N MET A 51 3.10 -0.99 -8.90
CA MET A 51 4.17 -0.15 -9.44
C MET A 51 3.85 1.34 -9.35
N TYR A 52 2.58 1.73 -9.56
CA TYR A 52 2.18 3.12 -9.49
C TYR A 52 2.24 3.62 -8.04
N VAL A 53 1.65 2.89 -7.09
CA VAL A 53 1.67 3.26 -5.67
C VAL A 53 3.10 3.37 -5.15
N ARG A 54 3.95 2.40 -5.49
CA ARG A 54 5.37 2.39 -5.10
C ARG A 54 6.12 3.61 -5.60
N GLU A 55 5.98 3.93 -6.89
CA GLU A 55 6.68 5.07 -7.48
C GLU A 55 6.15 6.41 -6.94
N GLN A 56 4.85 6.52 -6.64
CA GLN A 56 4.32 7.73 -6.00
C GLN A 56 4.87 7.93 -4.58
N LEU A 57 4.88 6.88 -3.76
CA LEU A 57 5.42 6.95 -2.40
C LEU A 57 6.91 7.32 -2.42
N ARG A 58 7.70 6.72 -3.33
CA ARG A 58 9.11 7.08 -3.53
C ARG A 58 9.29 8.53 -4.02
N ALA A 59 8.43 8.98 -4.93
CA ALA A 59 8.48 10.34 -5.43
C ALA A 59 8.15 11.37 -4.34
N TYR A 60 7.20 11.08 -3.45
CA TYR A 60 6.92 11.92 -2.28
C TYR A 60 8.06 11.88 -1.26
N ARG A 61 8.59 10.69 -0.94
CA ARG A 61 9.72 10.52 0.00
C ARG A 61 10.98 11.27 -0.45
N SER A 62 11.28 11.25 -1.75
CA SER A 62 12.44 11.94 -2.34
C SER A 62 12.20 13.43 -2.62
N GLY A 63 10.94 13.90 -2.57
CA GLY A 63 10.57 15.25 -2.98
C GLY A 63 10.51 15.47 -4.49
N LYS A 64 10.65 14.43 -5.32
CA LYS A 64 10.40 14.54 -6.78
C LYS A 64 8.93 14.88 -7.07
N ARG A 65 8.01 14.41 -6.23
CA ARG A 65 6.61 14.82 -6.21
C ARG A 65 6.33 15.55 -4.91
N GLN A 66 5.67 16.70 -5.00
CA GLN A 66 5.41 17.57 -3.85
C GLN A 66 3.93 17.56 -3.48
N ASN A 67 3.64 17.36 -2.21
CA ASN A 67 2.34 17.58 -1.57
C ASN A 67 2.56 17.69 -0.06
N GLU A 68 2.05 18.73 0.58
CA GLU A 68 2.32 19.03 1.99
C GLU A 68 2.09 17.83 2.91
N MET A 69 0.97 17.12 2.74
CA MET A 69 0.60 15.98 3.57
C MET A 69 1.39 14.73 3.18
N MET A 70 1.35 14.34 1.90
CA MET A 70 1.95 13.07 1.48
C MET A 70 3.48 13.07 1.55
N THR A 71 4.13 14.22 1.42
CA THR A 71 5.58 14.33 1.66
C THR A 71 5.90 14.01 3.12
N ILE A 72 5.13 14.51 4.10
CA ILE A 72 5.32 14.20 5.53
C ILE A 72 5.08 12.71 5.80
N ILE A 73 4.01 12.14 5.25
CA ILE A 73 3.65 10.73 5.44
C ILE A 73 4.68 9.78 4.81
N ALA A 74 5.19 10.10 3.61
CA ALA A 74 6.10 9.21 2.89
C ALA A 74 7.55 9.30 3.38
N LYS A 75 7.96 10.42 3.97
CA LYS A 75 9.35 10.67 4.40
C LYS A 75 9.93 9.61 5.35
N PRO A 76 9.22 9.12 6.39
CA PRO A 76 9.75 8.09 7.29
C PRO A 76 9.64 6.66 6.75
N LEU A 77 8.99 6.42 5.61
CA LEU A 77 8.78 5.06 5.11
C LEU A 77 10.07 4.43 4.59
N THR A 78 10.33 3.19 5.00
CA THR A 78 11.43 2.38 4.44
C THR A 78 11.06 1.85 3.04
N ASP A 79 12.03 1.34 2.29
CA ASP A 79 11.74 0.70 1.00
C ASP A 79 10.85 -0.54 1.15
N ASP A 80 11.05 -1.34 2.20
CA ASP A 80 10.24 -2.52 2.50
C ASP A 80 8.79 -2.12 2.83
N GLU A 81 8.60 -1.09 3.66
CA GLU A 81 7.26 -0.59 3.98
C GLU A 81 6.54 -0.04 2.74
N ILE A 82 7.26 0.64 1.83
CA ILE A 82 6.68 1.08 0.56
C ILE A 82 6.28 -0.13 -0.29
N ALA A 83 7.12 -1.17 -0.37
CA ALA A 83 6.80 -2.38 -1.12
C ALA A 83 5.55 -3.07 -0.56
N ASP A 84 5.49 -3.26 0.77
CA ASP A 84 4.37 -3.87 1.47
C ASP A 84 3.07 -3.08 1.29
N LEU A 85 3.10 -1.75 1.49
CA LEU A 85 1.95 -0.88 1.27
C LEU A 85 1.43 -0.96 -0.17
N SER A 86 2.35 -0.96 -1.14
CA SER A 86 2.01 -1.00 -2.56
C SER A 86 1.39 -2.34 -2.95
N ALA A 87 1.97 -3.45 -2.46
CA ALA A 87 1.45 -4.79 -2.70
C ALA A 87 0.06 -4.96 -2.09
N TRP A 88 -0.13 -4.50 -0.84
CA TRP A 88 -1.41 -4.53 -0.16
C TRP A 88 -2.49 -3.79 -0.95
N TYR A 89 -2.28 -2.51 -1.32
CA TYR A 89 -3.30 -1.73 -2.03
C TYR A 89 -3.64 -2.30 -3.39
N ALA A 90 -2.66 -2.85 -4.11
CA ALA A 90 -2.87 -3.51 -5.39
C ALA A 90 -3.66 -4.83 -5.27
N SER A 91 -3.56 -5.51 -4.13
CA SER A 91 -4.30 -6.76 -3.86
C SER A 91 -5.80 -6.55 -3.61
N ILE A 92 -6.24 -5.30 -3.38
CA ILE A 92 -7.65 -5.02 -3.10
C ILE A 92 -8.45 -5.06 -4.40
N GLU A 93 -9.35 -6.04 -4.51
CA GLU A 93 -10.25 -6.15 -5.66
C GLU A 93 -11.35 -5.08 -5.63
N ILE A 94 -11.49 -4.33 -6.74
CA ILE A 94 -12.49 -3.27 -6.87
C ILE A 94 -13.48 -3.63 -7.96
N LYS A 95 -14.77 -3.50 -7.65
CA LYS A 95 -15.85 -3.58 -8.64
C LYS A 95 -16.40 -2.18 -8.86
N ALA A 96 -16.04 -1.56 -9.97
CA ALA A 96 -16.61 -0.29 -10.39
C ALA A 96 -17.78 -0.54 -11.35
N THR A 97 -18.94 0.04 -11.05
CA THR A 97 -20.09 0.05 -11.96
C THR A 97 -20.13 1.40 -12.64
N VAL A 98 -19.95 1.42 -13.96
CA VAL A 98 -20.19 2.62 -14.77
C VAL A 98 -21.70 2.70 -15.01
N LYS A 99 -22.32 3.80 -14.60
CA LYS A 99 -23.71 4.12 -14.95
C LYS A 99 -23.74 4.99 -16.19
#